data_AF-A0A1R4GWB5-F1
#
_entry.id   AF-A0A1R4GWB5-F1
#
_cell.length_a   1.000
_cell.length_b   1.000
_cell.length_c   1.000
_cell.angle_alpha   90.00
_cell.angle_beta   90.00
_cell.angle_gamma   90.00
#
_symmetry.space_group_name_H-M   'P 1'
#
loop_
_entity.id
_entity.type
_entity.pdbx_description
1 polymer ?
#
loop_
_entity_poly.entity_id
_entity_poly.type
_entity_poly.pdbx_seq_one_letter_code
_entity_poly.pdbx_strand_id
1 'polypeptide(L)'
;MDSLSLFNTFLSVIGLLANFQSSREHASLEDFIEWLYENDNRNTADIIKNNIELKNQIALFMNQNHEETLKQLSNLNNLMVSIAQRIDGLSGIANNFKTEYQLSEQALRVLREFVNSEGLHIWRLPSLGGTTYAIDANQTLEISEPRFIDDDFSTMTELGLLKHDINPQGYHRYKITKLAVEYINSIK
;
A
#
# COMPACT_ATOMS: atom_id res chain seq x y z
N MET A 1 -22.46 -4.28 13.82
CA MET A 1 -22.41 -3.24 12.77
C MET A 1 -22.56 -3.94 11.44
N ASP A 2 -23.32 -3.36 10.51
CA ASP A 2 -23.31 -3.85 9.12
C ASP A 2 -21.97 -3.50 8.43
N SER A 3 -21.74 -4.07 7.25
CA SER A 3 -20.47 -3.93 6.52
C SER A 3 -20.18 -2.49 6.10
N LEU A 4 -21.22 -1.71 5.74
CA LEU A 4 -21.09 -0.32 5.33
C LEU A 4 -20.78 0.61 6.52
N SER A 5 -21.40 0.37 7.66
CA SER A 5 -21.10 1.04 8.92
C SER A 5 -19.66 0.77 9.36
N LEU A 6 -19.20 -0.48 9.25
CA LEU A 6 -17.80 -0.81 9.56
C LEU A 6 -16.83 -0.10 8.62
N PHE A 7 -17.13 -0.09 7.31
CA PHE A 7 -16.35 0.62 6.30
C PHE A 7 -16.25 2.12 6.59
N ASN A 8 -17.37 2.77 6.89
CA ASN A 8 -17.41 4.20 7.20
C ASN A 8 -16.61 4.52 8.48
N THR A 9 -16.73 3.70 9.52
CA THR A 9 -15.93 3.85 10.75
C THR A 9 -14.45 3.69 10.46
N PHE A 10 -14.05 2.66 9.72
CA PHE A 10 -12.66 2.42 9.35
C PHE A 10 -12.07 3.62 8.59
N LEU A 11 -12.73 4.08 7.52
CA LEU A 11 -12.27 5.22 6.74
C LEU A 11 -12.19 6.50 7.56
N SER A 12 -13.18 6.73 8.44
CA SER A 12 -13.19 7.89 9.34
C SER A 12 -11.99 7.87 10.28
N VAL A 13 -11.72 6.74 10.93
CA VAL A 13 -10.58 6.60 11.86
C VAL A 13 -9.26 6.86 11.12
N ILE A 14 -9.04 6.22 9.98
CA ILE A 14 -7.79 6.36 9.21
C ILE A 14 -7.61 7.80 8.69
N GLY A 15 -8.65 8.39 8.11
CA GLY A 15 -8.58 9.76 7.58
C GLY A 15 -8.34 10.81 8.67
N LEU A 16 -9.01 10.67 9.81
CA LEU A 16 -8.82 11.57 10.96
C LEU A 16 -7.44 11.41 11.60
N LEU A 17 -6.95 10.16 11.71
CA LEU A 17 -5.61 9.88 12.22
C LEU A 17 -4.54 10.46 11.29
N ALA A 18 -4.71 10.32 9.98
CA ALA A 18 -3.79 10.89 9.00
C ALA A 18 -3.76 12.42 9.07
N ASN A 19 -4.93 13.06 9.15
CA ASN A 19 -5.03 14.50 9.34
C ASN A 19 -4.33 14.94 10.63
N PHE A 20 -4.60 14.26 11.74
CA PHE A 20 -4.02 14.58 13.04
C PHE A 20 -2.49 14.49 13.06
N GLN A 21 -1.93 13.40 12.52
CA GLN A 21 -0.50 13.15 12.43
C GLN A 21 0.17 14.16 11.47
N SER A 22 -0.45 14.49 10.33
CA SER A 22 0.17 15.40 9.34
C SER A 22 0.59 16.77 9.89
N SER A 23 -0.01 17.22 10.99
CA SER A 23 0.29 18.50 11.64
C SER A 23 1.00 18.38 12.98
N ARG A 24 1.33 17.16 13.46
CA ARG A 24 1.84 16.91 14.81
C ARG A 24 2.83 15.75 14.87
N GLU A 25 4.07 16.04 15.23
CA GLU A 25 5.16 15.06 15.28
C GLU A 25 5.25 14.27 16.60
N HIS A 26 4.75 14.84 17.72
CA HIS A 26 4.93 14.28 19.07
C HIS A 26 3.63 14.20 19.88
N ALA A 27 2.52 13.87 19.22
CA ALA A 27 1.22 13.80 19.88
C ALA A 27 0.91 12.40 20.40
N SER A 28 0.32 12.34 21.59
CA SER A 28 -0.15 11.11 22.24
C SER A 28 -1.54 10.70 21.73
N LEU A 29 -1.93 9.46 22.06
CA LEU A 29 -3.29 8.98 21.82
C LEU A 29 -4.33 9.86 22.53
N GLU A 30 -4.04 10.31 23.75
CA GLU A 30 -4.91 11.19 24.51
C GLU A 30 -5.14 12.51 23.78
N ASP A 31 -4.07 13.11 23.22
CA ASP A 31 -4.16 14.33 22.40
C ASP A 31 -5.02 14.09 21.14
N PHE A 32 -4.91 12.91 20.53
CA PHE A 32 -5.74 12.56 19.38
C PHE A 32 -7.21 12.44 19.75
N ILE A 33 -7.53 11.76 20.85
CA ILE A 33 -8.91 11.61 21.33
C ILE A 33 -9.50 12.97 21.70
N GLU A 34 -8.74 13.84 22.36
CA GLU A 34 -9.17 15.21 22.67
C GLU A 34 -9.44 16.00 21.39
N TRP A 35 -8.51 15.99 20.44
CA TRP A 35 -8.68 16.64 19.14
C TRP A 35 -9.92 16.15 18.39
N LEU A 36 -10.27 14.86 18.47
CA LEU A 36 -11.51 14.34 17.88
C LEU A 36 -12.75 14.97 18.51
N TYR A 37 -12.79 15.16 19.83
CA TYR A 37 -13.92 15.82 20.48
C TYR A 37 -14.03 17.30 20.12
N GLU A 38 -12.89 17.99 19.99
CA GLU A 38 -12.82 19.41 19.61
C GLU A 38 -13.25 19.67 18.16
N ASN A 39 -13.08 18.69 17.27
CA ASN A 39 -13.37 18.81 15.85
C ASN A 39 -14.67 18.09 15.45
N ASP A 40 -15.64 17.99 16.35
CA ASP A 40 -16.97 17.38 16.15
C ASP A 40 -16.96 15.90 15.71
N ASN A 41 -15.87 15.16 15.94
CA ASN A 41 -15.73 13.74 15.64
C ASN A 41 -16.02 12.85 16.87
N ARG A 42 -17.04 13.22 17.66
CA ARG A 42 -17.37 12.58 18.95
C ARG A 42 -17.63 11.09 18.83
N ASN A 43 -18.38 10.67 17.82
CA ASN A 43 -18.67 9.25 17.59
C ASN A 43 -17.40 8.43 17.38
N THR A 44 -16.45 8.94 16.58
CA THR A 44 -15.16 8.29 16.37
C THR A 44 -14.34 8.23 17.66
N ALA A 45 -14.34 9.32 18.44
CA ALA A 45 -13.68 9.36 19.75
C ALA A 45 -14.26 8.31 20.71
N ASP A 46 -15.59 8.20 20.78
CA ASP A 46 -16.29 7.22 21.61
C ASP A 46 -16.00 5.78 21.17
N ILE A 47 -15.97 5.51 19.86
CA ILE A 47 -15.62 4.19 19.32
C ILE A 47 -14.19 3.80 19.73
N ILE A 48 -13.22 4.70 19.56
CA ILE A 48 -11.82 4.45 19.93
C ILE A 48 -11.70 4.26 21.44
N LYS A 49 -12.30 5.15 22.24
CA LYS A 49 -12.20 5.14 23.70
C LYS A 49 -12.82 3.88 24.31
N ASN A 50 -13.94 3.40 23.77
CA ASN A 50 -14.66 2.25 24.29
C ASN A 50 -14.13 0.90 23.76
N ASN A 51 -13.23 0.91 22.77
CA ASN A 51 -12.60 -0.29 22.23
C ASN A 51 -11.12 -0.35 22.64
N ILE A 52 -10.83 -1.10 23.71
CA ILE A 52 -9.48 -1.21 24.29
C ILE A 52 -8.45 -1.69 23.26
N GLU A 53 -8.81 -2.65 22.42
CA GLU A 53 -7.88 -3.18 21.41
C GLU A 53 -7.57 -2.12 20.35
N LEU A 54 -8.59 -1.49 19.79
CA LEU A 54 -8.40 -0.40 18.81
C LEU A 54 -7.57 0.74 19.39
N LYS A 55 -7.85 1.13 20.64
CA LYS A 55 -7.11 2.14 21.37
C LYS A 55 -5.62 1.79 21.48
N ASN A 56 -5.31 0.56 21.87
CA ASN A 56 -3.92 0.09 22.00
C ASN A 56 -3.22 0.05 20.64
N GLN A 57 -3.88 -0.42 19.59
CA GLN A 57 -3.30 -0.47 18.25
C GLN A 57 -3.03 0.93 17.68
N ILE A 58 -3.94 1.90 17.90
CA ILE A 58 -3.71 3.30 17.51
C ILE A 58 -2.52 3.88 18.28
N ALA A 59 -2.44 3.66 19.60
CA ALA A 59 -1.30 4.13 20.39
C ALA A 59 0.03 3.53 19.91
N LEU A 60 0.06 2.22 19.62
CA LEU A 60 1.25 1.55 19.06
C LEU A 60 1.64 2.13 17.70
N PHE A 61 0.65 2.42 16.84
CA PHE A 61 0.87 3.01 15.53
C PHE A 61 1.42 4.44 15.62
N MET A 62 0.87 5.26 16.52
CA MET A 62 1.30 6.65 16.72
C MET A 62 2.67 6.76 17.41
N ASN A 63 3.08 5.75 18.18
CA ASN A 63 4.38 5.71 18.84
C ASN A 63 5.54 5.27 17.90
N GLN A 64 5.24 4.96 16.64
CA GLN A 64 6.27 4.70 15.64
C GLN A 64 7.03 5.99 15.27
N ASN A 65 8.08 5.86 14.47
CA ASN A 65 8.73 7.04 13.90
C ASN A 65 7.71 7.82 13.05
N HIS A 66 7.66 9.14 13.23
CA HIS A 66 6.65 9.98 12.58
C HIS A 66 6.67 9.90 11.04
N GLU A 67 7.87 9.90 10.44
CA GLU A 67 8.01 9.75 8.99
C GLU A 67 7.55 8.37 8.53
N GLU A 68 7.81 7.32 9.32
CA GLU A 68 7.34 5.97 9.05
C GLU A 68 5.80 5.89 9.09
N THR A 69 5.17 6.48 10.09
CA THR A 69 3.71 6.58 10.22
C THR A 69 3.09 7.28 9.01
N LEU A 70 3.63 8.45 8.62
CA LEU A 70 3.14 9.19 7.45
C LEU A 70 3.35 8.40 6.15
N LYS A 71 4.48 7.70 6.01
CA LYS A 71 4.74 6.82 4.87
C LYS A 71 3.73 5.68 4.78
N GLN A 72 3.43 5.01 5.90
CA GLN A 72 2.44 3.93 5.93
C GLN A 72 1.03 4.43 5.55
N LEU A 73 0.65 5.64 5.98
CA LEU A 73 -0.62 6.27 5.61
C LEU A 73 -0.66 6.69 4.13
N SER A 74 0.42 7.27 3.61
CA SER A 74 0.53 7.60 2.18
C SER A 74 0.40 6.34 1.32
N ASN A 75 1.12 5.26 1.68
CA ASN A 75 1.05 3.98 1.00
C ASN A 75 -0.37 3.40 0.97
N LEU A 76 -1.08 3.42 2.11
CA LEU A 76 -2.47 2.98 2.18
C LEU A 76 -3.38 3.81 1.26
N ASN A 77 -3.24 5.14 1.27
CA ASN A 77 -3.98 6.03 0.38
C ASN A 77 -3.72 5.70 -1.09
N ASN A 78 -2.46 5.51 -1.47
CA ASN A 78 -2.07 5.19 -2.84
C ASN A 78 -2.66 3.85 -3.31
N LEU A 79 -2.65 2.83 -2.44
CA LEU A 79 -3.31 1.55 -2.73
C LEU A 79 -4.82 1.69 -2.90
N MET A 80 -5.49 2.41 -1.99
CA MET A 80 -6.94 2.61 -2.05
C MET A 80 -7.36 3.34 -3.33
N VAL A 81 -6.68 4.43 -3.67
CA VAL A 81 -6.95 5.18 -4.91
C VAL A 81 -6.67 4.29 -6.13
N SER A 82 -5.55 3.55 -6.13
CA SER A 82 -5.21 2.66 -7.24
C SER A 82 -6.23 1.54 -7.45
N ILE A 83 -6.82 0.99 -6.38
CA ILE A 83 -7.93 0.05 -6.47
C ILE A 83 -9.17 0.74 -7.04
N ALA A 84 -9.54 1.91 -6.49
CA ALA A 84 -10.73 2.65 -6.91
C ALA A 84 -10.67 3.10 -8.38
N GLN A 85 -9.48 3.42 -8.91
CA GLN A 85 -9.25 3.72 -10.32
C GLN A 85 -9.63 2.58 -11.26
N ARG A 86 -9.66 1.34 -10.75
CA ARG A 86 -9.93 0.11 -11.51
C ARG A 86 -11.31 -0.48 -11.23
N ILE A 87 -12.09 0.11 -10.33
CA ILE A 87 -13.48 -0.29 -10.09
C ILE A 87 -14.41 0.54 -10.98
N ASP A 88 -15.22 -0.16 -11.79
CA ASP A 88 -16.25 0.46 -12.60
C ASP A 88 -17.21 1.29 -11.74
N GLY A 89 -17.43 2.54 -12.14
CA GLY A 89 -18.24 3.51 -11.41
C GLY A 89 -17.48 4.34 -10.37
N LEU A 90 -16.29 3.92 -9.92
CA LEU A 90 -15.41 4.70 -9.04
C LEU A 90 -14.22 5.32 -9.78
N SER A 91 -13.82 4.76 -10.92
CA SER A 91 -12.67 5.22 -11.70
C SER A 91 -12.70 6.72 -12.00
N GLY A 92 -13.85 7.23 -12.43
CA GLY A 92 -14.05 8.66 -12.71
C GLY A 92 -13.84 9.56 -11.49
N ILE A 93 -14.15 9.08 -10.29
CA ILE A 93 -13.90 9.80 -9.02
C ILE A 93 -12.41 9.72 -8.68
N ALA A 94 -11.87 8.50 -8.64
CA ALA A 94 -10.51 8.21 -8.21
C ALA A 94 -9.44 8.89 -9.09
N ASN A 95 -9.70 9.06 -10.40
CA ASN A 95 -8.79 9.75 -11.32
C ASN A 95 -8.57 11.25 -11.00
N ASN A 96 -9.40 11.85 -10.15
CA ASN A 96 -9.20 13.24 -9.70
C ASN A 96 -8.21 13.35 -8.53
N PHE A 97 -7.84 12.23 -7.91
CA PHE A 97 -6.91 12.22 -6.79
C PHE A 97 -5.52 11.92 -7.32
N LYS A 98 -4.62 12.90 -7.22
CA LYS A 98 -3.19 12.69 -7.49
C LYS A 98 -2.57 11.97 -6.31
N THR A 99 -2.02 10.79 -6.57
CA THR A 99 -1.22 10.04 -5.61
C THR A 99 0.27 10.18 -5.93
N GLU A 100 1.12 10.07 -4.92
CA GLU A 100 2.58 10.14 -5.09
C GLU A 100 3.09 8.97 -5.93
N TYR A 101 2.47 7.81 -5.74
CA TYR A 101 2.81 6.56 -6.40
C TYR A 101 1.58 6.02 -7.14
N GLN A 102 1.74 5.74 -8.44
CA GLN A 102 0.77 5.04 -9.26
C GLN A 102 1.46 3.87 -9.95
N LEU A 103 0.85 2.69 -9.90
CA LEU A 103 1.33 1.57 -10.68
C LEU A 103 1.08 1.86 -12.16
N SER A 104 2.15 1.86 -12.95
CA SER A 104 2.05 1.87 -14.40
C SER A 104 1.30 0.63 -14.89
N GLU A 105 0.81 0.68 -16.13
CA GLU A 105 0.17 -0.49 -16.74
C GLU A 105 1.18 -1.64 -16.93
N GLN A 106 2.46 -1.34 -17.13
CA GLN A 106 3.53 -2.34 -17.13
C GLN A 106 3.71 -2.99 -15.75
N ALA A 107 3.84 -2.20 -14.68
CA ALA A 107 3.98 -2.70 -13.32
C ALA A 107 2.79 -3.61 -12.96
N LEU A 108 1.58 -3.18 -13.32
CA LEU A 108 0.37 -3.96 -13.08
C LEU A 108 0.38 -5.29 -13.84
N ARG A 109 0.74 -5.26 -15.13
CA ARG A 109 0.84 -6.47 -15.95
C ARG A 109 1.85 -7.45 -15.35
N VAL A 110 3.04 -6.97 -15.00
CA VAL A 110 4.08 -7.77 -14.33
C VAL A 110 3.57 -8.36 -13.02
N LEU A 111 2.92 -7.56 -12.17
CA LEU A 111 2.38 -8.03 -10.89
C LEU A 111 1.29 -9.09 -11.09
N ARG A 112 0.41 -8.92 -12.09
CA ARG A 112 -0.66 -9.87 -12.43
C ARG A 112 -0.08 -11.18 -12.97
N GLU A 113 0.89 -11.12 -13.87
CA GLU A 113 1.61 -12.30 -14.35
C GLU A 113 2.30 -13.04 -13.20
N PHE A 114 2.93 -12.30 -12.29
CA PHE A 114 3.59 -12.90 -11.13
C PHE A 114 2.60 -13.59 -10.19
N VAL A 115 1.49 -12.94 -9.81
CA VAL A 115 0.45 -13.56 -8.98
C VAL A 115 -0.15 -14.79 -9.65
N ASN A 116 -0.44 -14.73 -10.96
CA ASN A 116 -1.05 -15.84 -11.70
C ASN A 116 -0.10 -17.03 -11.91
N SER A 117 1.21 -16.79 -11.91
CA SER A 117 2.22 -17.84 -12.08
C SER A 117 2.40 -18.74 -10.85
N GLU A 118 1.88 -18.32 -9.69
CA GLU A 118 2.15 -18.93 -8.37
C GLU A 118 3.65 -18.99 -7.98
N GLY A 119 4.51 -18.26 -8.72
CA GLY A 119 5.93 -18.19 -8.45
C GLY A 119 6.26 -17.44 -7.16
N LEU A 120 7.45 -17.70 -6.62
CA LEU A 120 7.91 -17.11 -5.37
C LEU A 120 8.78 -15.87 -5.57
N HIS A 121 9.55 -15.81 -6.66
CA HIS A 121 10.48 -14.73 -6.94
C HIS A 121 10.48 -14.31 -8.41
N ILE A 122 10.57 -13.01 -8.65
CA ILE A 122 11.07 -12.47 -9.92
C ILE A 122 12.57 -12.27 -9.79
N TRP A 123 13.33 -12.84 -10.70
CA TRP A 123 14.79 -12.72 -10.79
C TRP A 123 15.19 -11.67 -11.83
N ARG A 124 16.10 -10.78 -11.45
CA ARG A 124 16.83 -9.91 -12.39
C ARG A 124 18.10 -10.63 -12.82
N LEU A 125 18.12 -11.13 -14.06
CA LEU A 125 19.20 -11.95 -14.60
C LEU A 125 19.95 -11.20 -15.71
N PRO A 126 21.29 -11.26 -15.75
CA PRO A 126 22.05 -10.79 -16.91
C PRO A 126 21.77 -11.68 -18.13
N SER A 127 21.70 -11.07 -19.31
CA SER A 127 21.46 -11.75 -20.58
C SER A 127 22.32 -11.14 -21.70
N LEU A 128 22.47 -11.85 -22.82
CA LEU A 128 23.28 -11.42 -23.98
C LEU A 128 22.81 -10.07 -24.59
N GLY A 129 21.59 -9.62 -24.29
CA GLY A 129 21.01 -8.35 -24.79
C GLY A 129 20.70 -7.33 -23.69
N GLY A 130 21.15 -7.54 -22.46
CA GLY A 130 20.86 -6.65 -21.32
C GLY A 130 20.36 -7.42 -20.11
N THR A 131 19.23 -7.00 -19.53
CA THR A 131 18.64 -7.65 -18.35
C THR A 131 17.37 -8.38 -18.73
N THR A 132 17.23 -9.62 -18.25
CA THR A 132 16.00 -10.40 -18.34
C THR A 132 15.38 -10.52 -16.96
N TYR A 133 14.06 -10.37 -16.90
CA TYR A 133 13.30 -10.60 -15.68
C TYR A 133 12.54 -11.93 -15.83
N ALA A 134 12.69 -12.83 -14.87
CA ALA A 134 12.08 -14.16 -14.95
C ALA A 134 11.49 -14.60 -13.60
N ILE A 135 10.27 -15.12 -13.63
CA ILE A 135 9.63 -15.74 -12.47
C ILE A 135 10.25 -17.13 -12.26
N ASP A 136 10.81 -17.32 -11.06
CA ASP A 136 11.50 -18.54 -10.62
C ASP A 136 12.44 -19.15 -11.68
N ALA A 137 13.07 -18.27 -12.48
CA ALA A 137 13.96 -18.60 -13.59
C ALA A 137 13.36 -19.45 -14.73
N ASN A 138 12.04 -19.65 -14.76
CA ASN A 138 11.36 -20.53 -15.72
C ASN A 138 10.46 -19.77 -16.70
N GLN A 139 9.84 -18.68 -16.26
CA GLN A 139 8.94 -17.87 -17.08
C GLN A 139 9.51 -16.46 -17.23
N THR A 140 9.92 -16.09 -18.45
CA THR A 140 10.38 -14.74 -18.75
C THR A 140 9.21 -13.76 -18.78
N LEU A 141 9.37 -12.63 -18.10
CA LEU A 141 8.45 -11.50 -18.16
C LEU A 141 8.74 -10.67 -19.42
N GLU A 142 7.69 -10.29 -20.12
CA GLU A 142 7.81 -9.32 -21.20
C GLU A 142 7.83 -7.90 -20.64
N ILE A 143 8.90 -7.15 -20.89
CA ILE A 143 9.11 -5.80 -20.37
C ILE A 143 8.95 -4.80 -21.52
N SER A 144 7.83 -4.06 -21.53
CA SER A 144 7.45 -3.15 -22.61
C SER A 144 8.23 -1.83 -22.60
N GLU A 145 8.56 -1.32 -21.41
CA GLU A 145 9.33 -0.09 -21.22
C GLU A 145 10.57 -0.39 -20.35
N PRO A 146 11.63 -1.01 -20.91
CA PRO A 146 12.78 -1.47 -20.14
C PRO A 146 13.56 -0.38 -19.39
N ARG A 147 13.35 0.89 -19.75
CA ARG A 147 13.99 2.03 -19.07
C ARG A 147 13.35 2.36 -17.72
N PHE A 148 12.08 2.00 -17.52
CA PHE A 148 11.30 2.34 -16.33
C PHE A 148 11.00 1.13 -15.42
N ILE A 149 11.50 -0.06 -15.78
CA ILE A 149 11.23 -1.29 -15.01
C ILE A 149 11.78 -1.24 -13.58
N ASP A 150 12.92 -0.57 -13.36
CA ASP A 150 13.47 -0.41 -12.01
C ASP A 150 12.60 0.56 -11.18
N ASP A 151 11.96 1.57 -11.80
CA ASP A 151 10.98 2.46 -11.15
C ASP A 151 9.68 1.71 -10.81
N ASP A 152 9.20 0.86 -11.72
CA ASP A 152 8.03 0.00 -11.51
C ASP A 152 8.26 -0.95 -10.30
N PHE A 153 9.41 -1.62 -10.25
CA PHE A 153 9.77 -2.49 -9.13
C PHE A 153 9.97 -1.73 -7.82
N SER A 154 10.53 -0.53 -7.88
CA SER A 154 10.68 0.34 -6.70
C SER A 154 9.31 0.74 -6.16
N THR A 155 8.41 1.20 -7.04
CA THR A 155 7.02 1.55 -6.69
C THR A 155 6.28 0.38 -6.06
N MET A 156 6.36 -0.82 -6.67
CA MET A 156 5.74 -2.03 -6.10
C MET A 156 6.34 -2.43 -4.76
N THR A 157 7.64 -2.19 -4.54
CA THR A 157 8.32 -2.47 -3.26
C THR A 157 7.90 -1.46 -2.19
N GLU A 158 7.82 -0.18 -2.53
CA GLU A 158 7.40 0.89 -1.62
C GLU A 158 5.96 0.74 -1.18
N LEU A 159 5.07 0.31 -2.08
CA LEU A 159 3.68 -0.04 -1.77
C LEU A 159 3.54 -1.36 -1.00
N GLY A 160 4.64 -2.10 -0.75
CA GLY A 160 4.62 -3.38 -0.04
C GLY A 160 4.03 -4.54 -0.84
N LEU A 161 3.82 -4.37 -2.15
CA LEU A 161 3.34 -5.40 -3.07
C LEU A 161 4.48 -6.40 -3.36
N LEU A 162 5.71 -5.93 -3.38
CA LEU A 162 6.90 -6.76 -3.50
C LEU A 162 7.86 -6.53 -2.33
N LYS A 163 8.73 -7.51 -2.08
CA LYS A 163 9.90 -7.34 -1.21
C LYS A 163 11.16 -7.52 -2.04
N HIS A 164 11.96 -6.47 -2.15
CA HIS A 164 13.28 -6.55 -2.76
C HIS A 164 14.26 -7.29 -1.85
N ASP A 165 15.07 -8.15 -2.44
CA ASP A 165 16.12 -8.91 -1.78
C ASP A 165 17.29 -9.13 -2.76
N ILE A 166 18.47 -9.43 -2.22
CA ILE A 166 19.67 -9.75 -2.99
C ILE A 166 20.13 -11.13 -2.53
N ASN A 167 20.24 -12.07 -3.47
CA ASN A 167 20.68 -13.42 -3.15
C ASN A 167 22.19 -13.45 -2.79
N PRO A 168 22.72 -14.55 -2.22
CA PRO A 168 24.14 -14.66 -1.89
C PRO A 168 25.10 -14.47 -3.08
N GLN A 169 24.62 -14.63 -4.32
CA GLN A 169 25.39 -14.44 -5.55
C GLN A 169 25.35 -12.99 -6.07
N GLY A 170 24.65 -12.08 -5.39
CA GLY A 170 24.54 -10.66 -5.76
C GLY A 170 23.43 -10.35 -6.77
N TYR A 171 22.58 -11.30 -7.13
CA TYR A 171 21.45 -11.07 -8.02
C TYR A 171 20.25 -10.51 -7.27
N HIS A 172 19.63 -9.47 -7.86
CA HIS A 172 18.40 -8.90 -7.35
C HIS A 172 17.24 -9.87 -7.57
N ARG A 173 16.43 -10.06 -6.54
CA ARG A 173 15.17 -10.79 -6.61
C ARG A 173 14.05 -10.03 -5.92
N TYR A 174 12.84 -10.19 -6.41
CA TYR A 174 11.64 -9.59 -5.83
C TYR A 174 10.69 -10.69 -5.40
N LYS A 175 10.38 -10.74 -4.11
CA LYS A 175 9.46 -11.72 -3.53
C LYS A 175 8.05 -11.18 -3.50
N ILE A 176 7.08 -12.00 -3.89
CA ILE A 176 5.65 -11.66 -3.81
C ILE A 176 5.19 -11.53 -2.35
N THR A 177 4.27 -10.61 -2.08
CA THR A 177 3.62 -10.49 -0.76
C THR A 177 2.16 -10.94 -0.81
N LYS A 178 1.60 -11.28 0.36
CA LYS A 178 0.15 -11.55 0.47
C LYS A 178 -0.69 -10.35 0.02
N LEU A 179 -0.21 -9.13 0.34
CA LEU A 179 -0.84 -7.88 -0.07
C LEU A 179 -0.92 -7.75 -1.59
N ALA A 180 0.12 -8.16 -2.34
CA ALA A 180 0.04 -8.18 -3.81
C ALA A 180 -1.04 -9.13 -4.35
N VAL A 181 -1.16 -10.32 -3.77
CA VAL A 181 -2.19 -11.30 -4.16
C VAL A 181 -3.59 -10.74 -3.88
N GLU A 182 -3.80 -10.17 -2.69
CA GLU A 182 -5.05 -9.52 -2.31
C GLU A 182 -5.38 -8.32 -3.20
N TYR A 183 -4.38 -7.47 -3.49
CA TYR A 183 -4.49 -6.33 -4.39
C TYR A 183 -4.96 -6.78 -5.78
N ILE A 184 -4.27 -7.74 -6.42
CA ILE A 184 -4.66 -8.24 -7.74
C ILE A 184 -6.06 -8.85 -7.73
N ASN A 185 -6.46 -9.54 -6.65
CA ASN A 185 -7.81 -10.08 -6.52
C ASN A 185 -8.89 -9.00 -6.37
N SER A 186 -8.57 -7.84 -5.81
CA SER A 186 -9.51 -6.72 -5.58
C SER A 186 -9.81 -5.89 -6.82
N ILE A 187 -9.01 -6.01 -7.87
CA ILE A 187 -9.11 -5.24 -9.14
C ILE A 187 -9.41 -6.17 -10.34
N LYS A 188 -10.07 -7.29 -10.06
CA LYS A 188 -10.52 -8.27 -11.07
C LYS A 188 -11.78 -7.81 -11.78
#